data_AF-A0A4Z0BSF1-F1
#
_entry.id   AF-A0A4Z0BSF1-F1
#
_cell.length_a   1.000
_cell.length_b   1.000
_cell.length_c   1.000
_cell.angle_alpha   90.00
_cell.angle_beta   90.00
_cell.angle_gamma   90.00
#
_symmetry.space_group_name_H-M   'P 1'
#
loop_
_entity.id
_entity.type
_entity.pdbx_description
1 polymer ?
#
loop_
_entity_poly.entity_id
_entity_poly.type
_entity_poly.pdbx_seq_one_letter_code
_entity_poly.pdbx_strand_id
1 'polypeptide(L)'
;MPPHSELEEVLKPHLARVLELETQARIKHHADWAREASKRARDAAAERGDPPDPVDPEISRARDADHVRTTLRDLYFAVPDSGLRREMLSAQRHLQDVRASHGRLEFQQVSMHLQNAKNAAKRFLWGPAILVAAIAFAAGAFFVDPVVAGMLALIPGLAVAWRSHTRVQNELRRAKAAYRRANRRRCIRELYPDTLSEQEVHAGLRDRTRDRESAYKNLMRFLEREGQ
;
A
#
# COMPACT_ATOMS: atom_id res chain seq x y z
N MET A 1 -4.04 2.55 9.21
CA MET A 1 -4.23 2.46 7.76
C MET A 1 -5.56 3.11 7.50
N PRO A 2 -5.62 4.20 6.71
CA PRO A 2 -6.92 4.73 6.31
C PRO A 2 -7.74 3.58 5.72
N PRO A 3 -9.01 3.44 6.11
CA PRO A 3 -9.84 2.36 5.62
C PRO A 3 -9.90 2.45 4.09
N HIS A 4 -9.88 1.31 3.40
CA HIS A 4 -10.00 1.23 1.95
C HIS A 4 -11.16 2.06 1.37
N SER A 5 -12.18 2.35 2.19
CA SER A 5 -13.32 3.21 1.89
C SER A 5 -12.96 4.66 1.55
N GLU A 6 -11.96 5.28 2.20
CA GLU A 6 -11.59 6.68 1.93
C GLU A 6 -10.96 6.82 0.53
N LEU A 7 -10.12 5.86 0.13
CA LEU A 7 -9.52 5.84 -1.20
C LEU A 7 -10.59 5.65 -2.28
N GLU A 8 -11.56 4.77 -2.03
CA GLU A 8 -12.67 4.55 -2.97
C GLU A 8 -13.49 5.83 -3.15
N GLU A 9 -13.76 6.57 -2.09
CA GLU A 9 -14.46 7.86 -2.15
C GLU A 9 -13.71 8.90 -2.98
N VAL A 10 -12.40 9.02 -2.81
CA VAL A 10 -11.56 9.93 -3.60
C VAL A 10 -11.51 9.51 -5.08
N LEU A 11 -11.45 8.21 -5.36
CA LEU A 11 -11.34 7.71 -6.74
C LEU A 11 -12.67 7.66 -7.49
N LYS A 12 -13.81 7.55 -6.80
CA LYS A 12 -15.16 7.47 -7.40
C LYS A 12 -15.44 8.51 -8.48
N PRO A 13 -15.24 9.83 -8.26
CA PRO A 13 -15.54 10.83 -9.28
C PRO A 13 -14.65 10.69 -10.52
N HIS A 14 -13.37 10.39 -10.34
CA HIS A 14 -12.43 10.19 -11.45
C HIS A 14 -12.75 8.92 -12.25
N LEU A 15 -13.12 7.84 -11.55
CA LEU A 15 -13.56 6.60 -12.17
C LEU A 15 -14.86 6.82 -12.95
N ALA A 16 -15.83 7.53 -12.38
CA ALA A 16 -17.09 7.85 -13.04
C ALA A 16 -16.85 8.61 -14.35
N ARG A 17 -15.93 9.58 -14.36
CA ARG A 17 -15.56 10.32 -15.58
C ARG A 17 -14.94 9.42 -16.65
N VAL A 18 -14.04 8.51 -16.27
CA VAL A 18 -13.47 7.54 -17.23
C VAL A 18 -14.56 6.65 -17.82
N LEU A 19 -15.46 6.12 -16.97
CA LEU A 19 -16.54 5.23 -17.41
C LEU A 19 -17.55 5.95 -18.31
N GLU A 20 -17.86 7.22 -18.03
CA GLU A 20 -18.70 8.07 -18.87
C GLU A 20 -18.09 8.20 -20.28
N LEU A 21 -16.81 8.55 -20.37
CA LEU A 21 -16.12 8.71 -21.64
C LEU A 21 -15.98 7.37 -22.39
N GLU A 22 -15.73 6.26 -21.69
CA GLU A 22 -15.75 4.91 -22.28
C GLU A 22 -17.12 4.51 -22.84
N THR A 23 -18.19 4.99 -22.21
CA THR A 23 -19.56 4.78 -22.69
C THR A 23 -19.81 5.60 -23.95
N GLN A 24 -19.40 6.87 -23.96
CA GLN A 24 -19.48 7.74 -25.14
C GLN A 24 -18.70 7.16 -26.32
N ALA A 25 -17.52 6.60 -26.08
CA ALA A 25 -16.69 5.94 -27.08
C ALA A 25 -17.16 4.53 -27.45
N ARG A 26 -18.22 4.01 -26.80
CA ARG A 26 -18.78 2.66 -27.01
C ARG A 26 -17.78 1.52 -26.77
N ILE A 27 -16.79 1.73 -25.91
CA ILE A 27 -15.79 0.71 -25.55
C ILE A 27 -15.96 0.18 -24.12
N LYS A 28 -16.85 0.76 -23.31
CA LYS A 28 -17.01 0.40 -21.88
C LYS A 28 -17.13 -1.10 -21.66
N HIS A 29 -17.98 -1.79 -22.42
CA HIS A 29 -18.17 -3.23 -22.26
C HIS A 29 -16.87 -4.02 -22.45
N HIS A 30 -16.09 -3.69 -23.48
CA HIS A 30 -14.80 -4.35 -23.73
C HIS A 30 -13.74 -3.97 -22.69
N ALA A 31 -13.73 -2.72 -22.22
CA ALA A 31 -12.83 -2.26 -21.18
C ALA A 31 -13.12 -2.95 -19.84
N ASP A 32 -14.39 -3.08 -19.47
CA ASP A 32 -14.83 -3.81 -18.26
C ASP A 32 -14.49 -5.30 -18.36
N TRP A 33 -14.72 -5.90 -19.54
CA TRP A 33 -14.33 -7.29 -19.78
C TRP A 33 -12.83 -7.51 -19.60
N ALA A 34 -11.99 -6.60 -20.12
CA ALA A 34 -10.55 -6.66 -19.95
C ALA A 34 -10.13 -6.55 -18.48
N ARG A 35 -10.73 -5.62 -17.72
CA ARG A 35 -10.46 -5.44 -16.28
C ARG A 35 -10.83 -6.67 -15.44
N GLU A 36 -11.92 -7.34 -15.81
CA GLU A 36 -12.44 -8.48 -15.07
C GLU A 36 -11.89 -9.83 -15.54
N ALA A 37 -11.36 -9.94 -16.76
CA ALA A 37 -10.91 -11.20 -17.35
C ALA A 37 -9.94 -11.97 -16.44
N SER A 38 -8.92 -11.29 -15.90
CA SER A 38 -7.97 -11.88 -14.97
C SER A 38 -8.58 -12.31 -13.63
N LYS A 39 -9.63 -11.63 -13.17
CA LYS A 39 -10.34 -12.02 -11.94
C LYS A 39 -11.20 -13.26 -12.21
N ARG A 40 -11.98 -13.26 -13.30
CA ARG A 40 -12.82 -14.40 -13.70
C ARG A 40 -11.99 -15.66 -13.97
N ALA A 41 -10.83 -15.53 -14.59
CA ALA A 41 -9.92 -16.66 -14.82
C ALA A 41 -9.43 -17.28 -13.52
N ARG A 42 -9.12 -16.46 -12.50
CA ARG A 42 -8.73 -16.92 -11.17
C ARG A 42 -9.88 -17.55 -10.40
N ASP A 43 -11.05 -16.91 -10.42
CA ASP A 43 -12.24 -17.41 -9.75
C ASP A 43 -12.67 -18.76 -10.37
N ALA A 44 -12.66 -18.89 -11.71
CA ALA A 44 -12.96 -20.14 -12.41
C ALA A 44 -11.94 -21.25 -12.13
N ALA A 45 -10.65 -20.93 -12.02
CA ALA A 45 -9.63 -21.91 -11.63
C ALA A 45 -9.86 -22.40 -10.19
N ALA A 46 -10.21 -21.49 -9.27
CA ALA A 46 -10.55 -21.85 -7.90
C ALA A 46 -11.81 -22.73 -7.82
N GLU A 47 -12.84 -22.45 -8.62
CA GLU A 47 -14.07 -23.26 -8.71
C GLU A 47 -13.80 -24.67 -9.25
N ARG A 48 -12.85 -24.82 -10.18
CA ARG A 48 -12.42 -26.14 -10.71
C ARG A 48 -11.58 -26.94 -9.72
N GLY A 49 -11.18 -26.34 -8.59
CA GLY A 49 -10.24 -26.96 -7.66
C GLY A 49 -8.83 -27.08 -8.23
N ASP A 50 -8.52 -26.31 -9.29
CA ASP A 50 -7.17 -26.27 -9.85
C ASP A 50 -6.24 -25.75 -8.73
N PRO A 51 -5.12 -26.44 -8.44
CA PRO A 51 -4.17 -25.92 -7.47
C PRO A 51 -3.71 -24.53 -7.93
N PRO A 52 -3.59 -23.55 -7.01
CA PRO A 52 -3.07 -22.24 -7.38
C PRO A 52 -1.71 -22.44 -8.05
N ASP A 53 -1.57 -21.85 -9.24
CA ASP A 53 -0.34 -21.92 -10.03
C ASP A 53 0.87 -21.70 -9.12
N PRO A 54 1.89 -22.59 -9.08
CA PRO A 54 3.02 -22.48 -8.15
C PRO A 54 3.86 -21.20 -8.36
N VAL A 55 3.52 -20.40 -9.37
CA VAL A 55 4.09 -19.10 -9.66
C VAL A 55 3.81 -18.13 -8.52
N ASP A 56 4.84 -17.37 -8.10
CA ASP A 56 4.71 -16.31 -7.10
C ASP A 56 3.48 -15.42 -7.43
N PRO A 57 2.56 -15.17 -6.46
CA PRO A 57 1.38 -14.36 -6.68
C PRO A 57 1.70 -12.94 -7.20
N GLU A 58 2.89 -12.40 -6.95
CA GLU A 58 3.35 -11.13 -7.51
C GLU A 58 3.63 -11.23 -9.01
N ILE A 59 4.21 -12.35 -9.46
CA ILE A 59 4.48 -12.63 -10.87
C ILE A 59 3.17 -12.78 -11.65
N SER A 60 2.21 -13.53 -11.10
CA SER A 60 0.87 -13.69 -11.69
C SER A 60 0.17 -12.32 -11.85
N ARG A 61 0.20 -11.47 -10.81
CA ARG A 61 -0.36 -10.11 -10.86
C ARG A 61 0.33 -9.20 -11.85
N ALA A 62 1.64 -9.35 -12.06
CA ALA A 62 2.37 -8.55 -13.04
C ALA A 62 1.97 -8.90 -14.48
N ARG A 63 1.76 -10.20 -14.77
CA ARG A 63 1.23 -10.66 -16.07
C ARG A 63 -0.19 -10.16 -16.31
N ASP A 64 -1.06 -10.26 -15.30
CA ASP A 64 -2.42 -9.73 -15.37
C ASP A 64 -2.42 -8.23 -15.68
N ALA A 65 -1.57 -7.46 -15.00
CA ALA A 65 -1.47 -6.03 -15.23
C ALA A 65 -0.98 -5.71 -16.64
N ASP A 66 -0.01 -6.45 -17.18
CA ASP A 66 0.45 -6.29 -18.56
C ASP A 66 -0.66 -6.59 -19.58
N HIS A 67 -1.43 -7.67 -19.36
CA HIS A 67 -2.55 -8.02 -20.21
C HIS A 67 -3.61 -6.91 -20.22
N VAL A 68 -4.08 -6.49 -19.03
CA VAL A 68 -5.06 -5.41 -18.90
C VAL A 68 -4.55 -4.11 -19.51
N ARG A 69 -3.28 -3.75 -19.25
CA ARG A 69 -2.67 -2.53 -19.78
C ARG A 69 -2.67 -2.54 -21.31
N THR A 70 -2.27 -3.65 -21.91
CA THR A 70 -2.19 -3.80 -23.37
C THR A 70 -3.58 -3.71 -24.00
N THR A 71 -4.54 -4.48 -23.48
CA THR A 71 -5.90 -4.49 -24.02
C THR A 71 -6.59 -3.14 -23.87
N LEU A 72 -6.44 -2.45 -22.72
CA LEU A 72 -7.00 -1.10 -22.55
C LEU A 72 -6.36 -0.10 -23.50
N ARG A 73 -5.04 -0.14 -23.71
CA ARG A 73 -4.35 0.71 -24.69
C ARG A 73 -4.89 0.45 -26.10
N ASP A 74 -5.04 -0.81 -26.50
CA ASP A 74 -5.59 -1.17 -27.82
C ASP A 74 -6.99 -0.58 -28.01
N LEU A 75 -7.86 -0.69 -27.01
CA LEU A 75 -9.21 -0.14 -27.05
C LEU A 75 -9.22 1.39 -27.13
N TYR A 76 -8.40 2.07 -26.32
CA TYR A 76 -8.37 3.54 -26.28
C TYR A 76 -7.85 4.13 -27.59
N PHE A 77 -6.82 3.52 -28.19
CA PHE A 77 -6.28 3.99 -29.47
C PHE A 77 -7.09 3.54 -30.69
N ALA A 78 -8.01 2.58 -30.54
CA ALA A 78 -8.98 2.23 -31.57
C ALA A 78 -10.12 3.25 -31.71
N VAL A 79 -10.33 4.15 -30.74
CA VAL A 79 -11.35 5.20 -30.81
C VAL A 79 -11.04 6.16 -31.97
N PRO A 80 -11.92 6.26 -33.00
CA PRO A 80 -11.64 7.07 -34.19
C PRO A 80 -11.64 8.57 -33.92
N ASP A 81 -12.55 9.03 -33.07
CA ASP A 81 -12.67 10.45 -32.69
C ASP A 81 -11.45 10.87 -31.86
N SER A 82 -10.61 11.72 -32.46
CA SER A 82 -9.38 12.19 -31.83
C SER A 82 -9.61 13.09 -30.61
N GLY A 83 -10.70 13.84 -30.58
CA GLY A 83 -11.04 14.71 -29.45
C GLY A 83 -11.45 13.87 -28.24
N LEU A 84 -12.44 12.99 -28.46
CA LEU A 84 -12.89 12.04 -27.44
C LEU A 84 -11.76 11.16 -26.92
N ARG A 85 -10.90 10.65 -27.83
CA ARG A 85 -9.73 9.86 -27.44
C ARG A 85 -8.80 10.65 -26.51
N ARG A 86 -8.45 11.89 -26.82
CA ARG A 86 -7.56 12.69 -25.94
C ARG A 86 -8.20 12.93 -24.57
N GLU A 87 -9.50 13.23 -24.52
CA GLU A 87 -10.22 13.38 -23.25
C GLU A 87 -10.18 12.10 -22.41
N MET A 88 -10.39 10.94 -23.03
CA MET A 88 -10.29 9.63 -22.37
C MET A 88 -8.89 9.35 -21.84
N LEU A 89 -7.86 9.57 -22.67
CA LEU A 89 -6.47 9.36 -22.27
C LEU A 89 -6.10 10.28 -21.10
N SER A 90 -6.55 11.54 -21.13
CA SER A 90 -6.35 12.52 -20.06
C SER A 90 -7.05 12.09 -18.76
N ALA A 91 -8.33 11.72 -18.83
CA ALA A 91 -9.09 11.28 -17.67
C ALA A 91 -8.48 10.02 -17.03
N GLN A 92 -8.05 9.06 -17.85
CA GLN A 92 -7.39 7.86 -17.35
C GLN A 92 -6.04 8.18 -16.70
N ARG A 93 -5.20 9.01 -17.32
CA ARG A 93 -3.92 9.42 -16.73
C ARG A 93 -4.15 10.12 -15.40
N HIS A 94 -5.12 11.03 -15.34
CA HIS A 94 -5.46 11.73 -14.10
C HIS A 94 -5.91 10.77 -13.00
N LEU A 95 -6.73 9.76 -13.32
CA LEU A 95 -7.10 8.69 -12.37
C LEU A 95 -5.87 7.94 -11.84
N GLN A 96 -4.87 7.68 -12.70
CA GLN A 96 -3.62 7.05 -12.31
C GLN A 96 -2.77 7.94 -11.40
N ASP A 97 -2.68 9.23 -11.70
CA ASP A 97 -1.95 10.22 -10.91
C ASP A 97 -2.56 10.37 -9.51
N VAL A 98 -3.89 10.40 -9.40
CA VAL A 98 -4.60 10.44 -8.10
C VAL A 98 -4.35 9.15 -7.31
N ARG A 99 -4.37 7.98 -7.97
CA ARG A 99 -4.03 6.71 -7.32
C ARG A 99 -2.57 6.67 -6.85
N ALA A 100 -1.66 7.23 -7.64
CA ALA A 100 -0.23 7.29 -7.31
C ALA A 100 0.04 8.26 -6.16
N SER A 101 -0.59 9.44 -6.15
CA SER A 101 -0.46 10.43 -5.08
C SER A 101 -0.96 9.88 -3.74
N HIS A 102 -2.10 9.19 -3.71
CA HIS A 102 -2.60 8.57 -2.50
C HIS A 102 -1.65 7.48 -1.97
N GLY A 103 -1.10 6.66 -2.87
CA GLY A 103 -0.07 5.67 -2.50
C GLY A 103 1.18 6.30 -1.85
N ARG A 104 1.59 7.48 -2.32
CA ARG A 104 2.70 8.24 -1.72
C ARG A 104 2.34 8.77 -0.33
N LEU A 105 1.13 9.28 -0.14
CA LEU A 105 0.64 9.75 1.16
C LEU A 105 0.56 8.62 2.20
N GLU A 106 0.03 7.46 1.80
CA GLU A 106 0.01 6.26 2.67
C GLU A 106 1.42 5.86 3.11
N PHE A 107 2.38 5.86 2.19
CA PHE A 107 3.77 5.53 2.51
C PHE A 107 4.38 6.54 3.48
N GLN A 108 4.12 7.84 3.28
CA GLN A 108 4.58 8.90 4.20
C GLN A 108 4.00 8.72 5.60
N GLN A 109 2.70 8.42 5.71
CA GLN A 109 2.05 8.15 7.01
C GLN A 109 2.70 6.96 7.72
N VAL A 110 2.94 5.85 7.01
CA VAL A 110 3.62 4.67 7.58
C VAL A 110 5.05 4.99 8.02
N SER A 111 5.78 5.80 7.24
CA SER A 111 7.11 6.28 7.60
C SER A 111 7.09 7.14 8.86
N MET A 112 6.13 8.07 8.97
CA MET A 112 5.93 8.90 10.18
C MET A 112 5.60 8.05 11.40
N HIS A 113 4.71 7.06 11.27
CA HIS A 113 4.39 6.12 12.36
C HIS A 113 5.63 5.35 12.84
N LEU A 114 6.49 4.91 11.92
CA LEU A 114 7.76 4.28 12.29
C LEU A 114 8.70 5.24 13.02
N GLN A 115 8.80 6.49 12.56
CA GLN A 115 9.62 7.50 13.21
C GLN A 115 9.11 7.84 14.61
N ASN A 116 7.79 7.97 14.78
CA ASN A 116 7.15 8.19 16.07
C ASN A 116 7.38 7.01 17.02
N ALA A 117 7.22 5.78 16.54
CA ALA A 117 7.50 4.58 17.34
C ALA A 117 8.99 4.47 17.72
N LYS A 118 9.92 4.82 16.82
CA LYS A 118 11.35 4.90 17.13
C LYS A 118 11.64 5.96 18.19
N ASN A 119 11.00 7.13 18.09
CA ASN A 119 11.16 8.21 19.06
C ASN A 119 10.59 7.81 20.43
N ALA A 120 9.44 7.15 20.47
CA ALA A 120 8.85 6.61 21.70
C ALA A 120 9.75 5.54 22.34
N ALA A 121 10.36 4.67 21.54
CA ALA A 121 11.33 3.67 22.00
C ALA A 121 12.61 4.29 22.57
N LYS A 122 13.12 5.37 21.94
CA LYS A 122 14.28 6.11 22.44
C LYS A 122 13.96 6.90 23.72
N ARG A 123 12.79 7.53 23.77
CA ARG A 123 12.30 8.29 24.93
C ARG A 123 11.62 7.38 25.94
N PHE A 124 12.11 6.15 26.13
CA PHE A 124 11.63 5.28 27.19
C PHE A 124 11.89 5.96 28.54
N LEU A 125 10.88 6.70 29.01
CA LEU A 125 10.94 7.49 30.22
C LEU A 125 10.64 6.55 31.37
N TRP A 126 11.63 6.33 32.23
CA TRP A 126 11.46 5.69 33.53
C TRP A 126 10.50 6.47 34.45
N GLY A 127 10.10 7.69 34.08
CA GLY A 127 9.23 8.58 34.86
C GLY A 127 7.98 7.93 35.45
N PRO A 128 7.12 7.24 34.67
CA PRO A 128 5.93 6.58 35.23
C PRO A 128 6.28 5.45 36.20
N ALA A 129 7.37 4.72 35.96
CA ALA A 129 7.83 3.65 36.84
C ALA A 129 8.36 4.21 38.17
N ILE A 130 9.14 5.30 38.11
CA ILE A 130 9.65 6.01 39.28
C ILE A 130 8.48 6.61 40.09
N LEU A 131 7.49 7.22 39.42
CA LEU A 131 6.31 7.78 40.08
C LEU A 131 5.51 6.71 40.83
N VAL A 132 5.26 5.56 40.19
CA VAL A 132 4.54 4.44 40.82
C VAL A 132 5.34 3.87 42.00
N ALA A 133 6.67 3.73 41.85
CA ALA A 133 7.54 3.31 42.95
C ALA A 133 7.50 4.32 44.12
N ALA A 134 7.54 5.63 43.84
CA ALA A 134 7.47 6.66 44.86
C ALA A 134 6.12 6.66 45.62
N ILE A 135 5.00 6.47 44.91
CA ILE A 135 3.66 6.36 45.53
C ILE A 135 3.57 5.10 46.39
N ALA A 136 4.05 3.96 45.88
CA ALA A 136 4.06 2.70 46.62
C ALA A 136 4.92 2.79 47.88
N PHE A 137 6.07 3.46 47.80
CA PHE A 137 6.95 3.72 48.94
C PHE A 137 6.26 4.61 49.99
N ALA A 138 5.70 5.74 49.56
CA ALA A 138 5.01 6.67 50.46
C ALA A 138 3.84 6.01 51.20
N ALA A 139 3.09 5.12 50.54
CA ALA A 139 2.02 4.37 51.18
C ALA A 139 2.54 3.28 52.14
N GLY A 140 3.60 2.56 51.77
CA GLY A 140 4.15 1.46 52.57
C GLY A 140 4.93 1.90 53.81
N ALA A 141 5.56 3.08 53.76
CA ALA A 141 6.39 3.60 54.86
C ALA A 141 5.60 3.87 56.17
N PHE A 142 4.27 3.94 56.11
CA PHE A 142 3.41 4.07 57.29
C PHE A 142 3.18 2.75 58.04
N PHE A 143 3.43 1.59 57.41
CA PHE A 143 3.03 0.28 57.94
C PHE A 143 4.22 -0.65 58.21
N VAL A 144 5.38 -0.39 57.61
CA VAL A 144 6.55 -1.27 57.68
C VAL A 144 7.83 -0.45 57.76
N ASP A 145 8.94 -1.10 58.17
CA ASP A 145 10.26 -0.48 58.17
C ASP A 145 10.58 0.16 56.79
N PRO A 146 11.12 1.40 56.75
CA PRO A 146 11.36 2.12 55.50
C PRO A 146 12.21 1.36 54.48
N VAL A 147 13.16 0.54 54.93
CA VAL A 147 14.01 -0.26 54.03
C VAL A 147 13.19 -1.35 53.36
N VAL A 148 12.33 -2.03 54.12
CA VAL A 148 11.43 -3.08 53.61
C VAL A 148 10.37 -2.48 52.69
N ALA A 149 9.79 -1.34 53.06
CA ALA A 149 8.84 -0.59 52.23
C ALA A 149 9.48 -0.15 50.90
N GLY A 150 10.75 0.28 50.93
CA GLY A 150 11.53 0.62 49.73
C GLY A 150 11.69 -0.56 48.76
N MET A 151 12.06 -1.74 49.26
CA MET A 151 12.21 -2.93 48.42
C MET A 151 10.87 -3.36 47.80
N LEU A 152 9.79 -3.36 48.58
CA LEU A 152 8.46 -3.73 48.09
C LEU A 152 7.92 -2.72 47.06
N ALA A 153 8.23 -1.44 47.21
CA ALA A 153 7.81 -0.39 46.29
C ALA A 153 8.49 -0.45 44.91
N LEU A 154 9.66 -1.07 44.80
CA LEU A 154 10.34 -1.27 43.51
C LEU A 154 9.60 -2.26 42.61
N ILE A 155 8.92 -3.25 43.18
CA ILE A 155 8.20 -4.30 42.43
C ILE A 155 7.14 -3.71 41.49
N PRO A 156 6.18 -2.87 41.95
CA PRO A 156 5.18 -2.27 41.06
C PRO A 156 5.81 -1.29 40.05
N GLY A 157 6.86 -0.55 40.44
CA GLY A 157 7.59 0.34 39.53
C GLY A 157 8.25 -0.42 38.38
N LEU A 158 8.97 -1.51 38.69
CA LEU A 158 9.58 -2.41 37.70
C LEU A 158 8.54 -3.09 36.82
N ALA A 159 7.40 -3.52 37.38
CA ALA A 159 6.31 -4.10 36.61
C ALA A 159 5.73 -3.11 35.58
N VAL A 160 5.55 -1.84 35.96
CA VAL A 160 5.11 -0.77 35.06
C VAL A 160 6.16 -0.49 33.98
N ALA A 161 7.45 -0.41 34.35
CA ALA A 161 8.55 -0.23 33.40
C ALA A 161 8.60 -1.39 32.38
N TRP A 162 8.49 -2.63 32.83
CA TRP A 162 8.50 -3.79 31.95
C TRP A 162 7.30 -3.78 30.99
N ARG A 163 6.10 -3.49 31.52
CA ARG A 163 4.87 -3.45 30.70
C ARG A 163 4.89 -2.34 29.67
N SER A 164 5.42 -1.16 30.01
CA SER A 164 5.59 -0.07 29.05
C SER A 164 6.67 -0.41 28.02
N HIS A 165 7.78 -1.03 28.43
CA HIS A 165 8.87 -1.41 27.53
C HIS A 165 8.39 -2.41 26.47
N THR A 166 7.70 -3.46 26.92
CA THR A 166 7.13 -4.48 26.04
C THR A 166 6.09 -3.91 25.08
N ARG A 167 5.23 -2.99 25.52
CA ARG A 167 4.28 -2.28 24.63
C ARG A 167 5.01 -1.49 23.55
N VAL A 168 5.99 -0.67 23.92
CA VAL A 168 6.75 0.17 22.98
C VAL A 168 7.56 -0.68 22.00
N GLN A 169 8.18 -1.76 22.45
CA GLN A 169 8.87 -2.71 21.58
C GLN A 169 7.91 -3.39 20.58
N ASN A 170 6.73 -3.80 21.05
CA ASN A 170 5.70 -4.40 20.19
C ASN A 170 5.19 -3.40 19.15
N GLU A 171 4.94 -2.14 19.52
CA GLU A 171 4.59 -1.06 18.59
C GLU A 171 5.69 -0.81 17.56
N LEU A 172 6.95 -0.76 18.00
CA LEU A 172 8.09 -0.61 17.10
C LEU A 172 8.22 -1.78 16.12
N ARG A 173 8.02 -3.02 16.57
CA ARG A 173 8.02 -4.22 15.70
C ARG A 173 6.88 -4.16 14.68
N ARG A 174 5.67 -3.80 15.11
CA ARG A 174 4.51 -3.62 14.23
C ARG A 174 4.76 -2.52 13.19
N ALA A 175 5.28 -1.37 13.62
CA ALA A 175 5.60 -0.25 12.73
C ALA A 175 6.70 -0.61 11.71
N LYS A 176 7.75 -1.34 12.14
CA LYS A 176 8.80 -1.85 11.24
C LYS A 176 8.23 -2.83 10.21
N ALA A 177 7.37 -3.76 10.63
CA ALA A 177 6.73 -4.71 9.73
C ALA A 177 5.80 -4.01 8.72
N ALA A 178 5.00 -3.03 9.19
CA ALA A 178 4.14 -2.22 8.33
C ALA A 178 4.96 -1.42 7.31
N TYR A 179 6.06 -0.79 7.74
CA TYR A 179 6.98 -0.07 6.85
C TYR A 179 7.61 -0.98 5.80
N ARG A 180 8.14 -2.15 6.20
CA ARG A 180 8.70 -3.12 5.23
C ARG A 180 7.68 -3.54 4.18
N ARG A 181 6.45 -3.85 4.60
CA ARG A 181 5.36 -4.21 3.67
C ARG A 181 5.00 -3.04 2.75
N ALA A 182 4.88 -1.83 3.28
CA ALA A 182 4.57 -0.64 2.49
C ALA A 182 5.70 -0.32 1.49
N ASN A 183 6.96 -0.45 1.93
CA ASN A 183 8.14 -0.26 1.08
C ASN A 183 8.20 -1.28 -0.05
N ARG A 184 8.01 -2.58 0.27
CA ARG A 184 7.95 -3.63 -0.76
C ARG A 184 6.84 -3.35 -1.77
N ARG A 185 5.62 -3.00 -1.32
CA ARG A 185 4.50 -2.63 -2.21
C ARG A 185 4.83 -1.43 -3.09
N ARG A 186 5.51 -0.42 -2.54
CA ARG A 186 5.95 0.75 -3.29
C ARG A 186 6.96 0.36 -4.36
N CYS A 187 8.02 -0.37 -4.02
CA CYS A 187 9.01 -0.86 -4.96
C CYS A 187 8.36 -1.67 -6.08
N ILE A 188 7.47 -2.61 -5.74
CA ILE A 188 6.73 -3.40 -6.74
C ILE A 188 5.91 -2.48 -7.64
N ARG A 189 5.16 -1.50 -7.10
CA ARG A 189 4.36 -0.58 -7.91
C ARG A 189 5.21 0.26 -8.87
N GLU A 190 6.41 0.67 -8.45
CA GLU A 190 7.36 1.40 -9.29
C GLU A 190 7.88 0.57 -10.48
N LEU A 191 7.74 -0.77 -10.44
CA LEU A 191 8.09 -1.65 -11.56
C LEU A 191 7.00 -1.70 -12.64
N TYR A 192 5.79 -1.22 -12.36
CA TYR A 192 4.66 -1.29 -13.27
C TYR A 192 4.71 -0.07 -14.18
N PRO A 193 4.87 -0.25 -15.50
CA PRO A 193 4.89 0.89 -16.41
C PRO A 193 3.53 1.59 -16.43
N ASP A 194 3.53 2.91 -16.55
CA ASP A 194 2.27 3.64 -16.67
C ASP A 194 1.49 3.14 -17.88
N THR A 195 0.16 3.20 -17.79
CA THR A 195 -0.67 2.81 -18.95
C THR A 195 -0.55 3.81 -20.07
N LEU A 196 -0.40 5.10 -19.77
CA LEU A 196 -0.38 6.18 -20.76
C LEU A 196 0.73 7.17 -20.44
N SER A 197 1.49 7.58 -21.46
CA SER A 197 2.50 8.64 -21.34
C SER A 197 1.88 10.04 -21.47
N GLU A 198 2.62 11.06 -21.03
CA GLU A 198 2.16 12.45 -21.07
C GLU A 198 2.04 12.92 -22.52
N GLN A 199 2.99 12.49 -23.35
CA GLN A 199 3.00 12.72 -24.79
C GLN A 199 1.82 12.03 -25.48
N GLU A 200 1.47 10.80 -25.08
CA GLU A 200 0.31 10.09 -25.63
C GLU A 200 -1.00 10.83 -25.33
N VAL A 201 -1.15 11.39 -24.12
CA VAL A 201 -2.32 12.21 -23.75
C VAL A 201 -2.38 13.48 -24.60
N HIS A 202 -1.28 14.21 -24.72
CA HIS A 202 -1.25 15.48 -25.45
C HIS A 202 -1.42 15.31 -26.96
N ALA A 203 -0.68 14.38 -27.57
CA ALA A 203 -0.73 14.13 -29.01
C ALA A 203 -1.98 13.34 -29.42
N GLY A 204 -2.54 12.53 -28.51
CA GLY A 204 -3.58 11.56 -28.83
C GLY A 204 -3.10 10.46 -29.79
N LEU A 205 -1.78 10.22 -29.84
CA LEU A 205 -1.10 9.25 -30.69
C LEU A 205 -0.42 8.20 -29.82
N ARG A 206 -0.42 6.95 -30.27
CA ARG A 206 0.14 5.81 -29.53
C ARG A 206 1.66 5.79 -29.64
N ASP A 207 2.34 5.70 -28.50
CA ASP A 207 3.77 5.45 -28.44
C ASP A 207 4.03 3.93 -28.41
N ARG A 208 4.59 3.41 -29.49
CA ARG A 208 4.91 1.97 -29.63
C ARG A 208 6.09 1.54 -28.76
N THR A 209 6.92 2.46 -28.30
CA THR A 209 8.04 2.12 -27.42
C THR A 209 7.53 1.68 -26.05
N ARG A 210 6.51 2.39 -25.54
CA ARG A 210 5.78 2.07 -24.31
C ARG A 210 5.09 0.71 -24.36
N ASP A 211 4.62 0.27 -25.53
CA ASP A 211 4.00 -1.07 -25.67
C ASP A 211 4.97 -2.22 -25.37
N ARG A 212 6.29 -1.98 -25.47
CA ARG A 212 7.31 -3.00 -25.19
C ARG A 212 7.63 -3.13 -23.70
N GLU A 213 7.21 -2.17 -22.89
CA GLU A 213 7.39 -2.21 -21.44
C GLU A 213 6.45 -3.24 -20.81
N SER A 214 6.96 -3.96 -19.81
CA SER A 214 6.23 -5.05 -19.16
C SER A 214 6.54 -5.06 -17.67
N ALA A 215 5.50 -4.97 -16.85
CA ALA A 215 5.56 -5.14 -15.40
C ALA A 215 6.19 -6.50 -15.05
N TYR A 216 5.81 -7.56 -15.79
CA TYR A 216 6.37 -8.89 -15.59
C TYR A 216 7.89 -8.92 -15.80
N LYS A 217 8.39 -8.36 -16.93
CA LYS A 217 9.83 -8.32 -17.20
C LYS A 217 10.60 -7.48 -16.16
N ASN A 218 10.03 -6.35 -15.73
CA ASN A 218 10.63 -5.52 -14.70
C ASN A 218 10.68 -6.22 -13.35
N LEU A 219 9.61 -6.93 -12.97
CA LEU A 219 9.54 -7.72 -11.75
C LEU A 219 10.53 -8.89 -11.75
N MET A 220 10.63 -9.65 -12.85
CA MET A 220 11.61 -10.74 -12.95
C MET A 220 13.04 -10.24 -12.76
N ARG A 221 13.42 -9.13 -13.41
CA ARG A 221 14.74 -8.50 -13.23
C ARG A 221 14.98 -8.03 -11.80
N PHE A 222 13.94 -7.57 -11.12
CA PHE A 222 14.02 -7.15 -9.72
C PHE A 222 14.25 -8.34 -8.80
N LEU A 223 13.47 -9.42 -8.96
CA LEU A 223 13.60 -10.65 -8.17
C LEU A 223 14.95 -11.34 -8.40
N GLU A 224 15.46 -11.36 -9.64
CA GLU A 224 16.80 -11.86 -9.97
C GLU A 224 17.90 -11.10 -9.22
N ARG A 225 17.73 -9.79 -8.99
CA ARG A 225 18.68 -8.96 -8.22
C ARG A 225 18.53 -9.13 -6.71
N GLU A 226 17.33 -9.39 -6.20
CA GLU A 226 17.13 -9.65 -4.76
C GLU A 226 17.57 -11.06 -4.33
N GLY A 227 17.64 -12.01 -5.27
CA GLY A 227 18.12 -13.37 -5.02
C GLY A 227 19.64 -13.55 -5.04
N GLN A 228 20.41 -12.52 -5.41
CA GLN A 228 21.88 -12.48 -5.41
C GLN A 228 22.41 -11.81 -4.14
#